data_AF-A0A1E1XP32-F1
#
_entry.id   AF-A0A1E1XP32-F1
#
_cell.length_a   1.000
_cell.length_b   1.000
_cell.length_c   1.000
_cell.angle_alpha   90.00
_cell.angle_beta   90.00
_cell.angle_gamma   90.00
#
_symmetry.space_group_name_H-M   'P 1'
#
loop_
_entity.id
_entity.type
_entity.pdbx_description
1 polymer ?
#
loop_
_entity_poly.entity_id
_entity_poly.type
_entity_poly.pdbx_seq_one_letter_code
_entity_poly.pdbx_strand_id
1 'polypeptide(L)'
;ASEEADADISSKRTRTSDDEMETSVCSPVSEDAVVTTHESTVTEDAVVRTHESLDPAAAVNTWQDWVQKKNSALEKGSLSGKRQLKLFKTNLLGMTPEELNYALCLFIKEVRQPDDSPPSPCHIYLQCLGIQQYLHEQGRQDNIFADPQYEMFAGCFHSIFSQASSPDRELREHIREEVLWQAKQLGDHSPLVLLNTLMYFNVKYFRLHTVEQHLQLSLADVTEQEEKGPEGQPLKILRSTAGHQENESDHGCCDQPENTENPQRCPVKLYELYLSKCPDAVRSKPGTYYMLPDRACSVESTVWYSCNPLGKDTISRMLTRFS
;
A
#
# COMPACT_ATOMS: atom_id res chain seq x y z
N ALA A 1 -28.84 -24.04 56.12
CA ALA A 1 -27.66 -23.69 56.94
C ALA A 1 -27.75 -22.20 57.23
N SER A 2 -27.26 -21.79 58.39
CA SER A 2 -27.00 -20.38 58.74
C SER A 2 -25.85 -19.81 57.89
N GLU A 3 -25.49 -18.52 57.92
CA GLU A 3 -25.94 -17.39 58.76
C GLU A 3 -25.69 -16.08 57.99
N GLU A 4 -26.41 -14.99 58.30
CA GLU A 4 -26.05 -13.63 57.88
C GLU A 4 -25.22 -12.95 58.98
N ALA A 5 -24.24 -12.11 58.60
CA ALA A 5 -23.60 -11.13 59.49
C ALA A 5 -22.98 -9.98 58.67
N ASP A 6 -22.90 -8.79 59.26
CA ASP A 6 -22.62 -7.51 58.58
C ASP A 6 -21.64 -6.65 59.43
N ALA A 7 -21.01 -5.64 58.81
CA ALA A 7 -20.25 -4.53 59.42
C ALA A 7 -18.99 -4.88 60.27
N ASP A 8 -18.10 -3.96 60.71
CA ASP A 8 -17.51 -2.70 60.18
C ASP A 8 -16.40 -2.25 61.21
N ILE A 9 -15.80 -1.06 61.06
CA ILE A 9 -15.16 -0.22 62.10
C ILE A 9 -13.64 -0.41 62.38
N SER A 10 -12.84 0.29 61.55
CA SER A 10 -12.05 1.50 61.95
C SER A 10 -10.64 1.45 62.59
N SER A 11 -9.86 2.49 62.19
CA SER A 11 -8.86 3.26 62.96
C SER A 11 -7.41 2.77 63.18
N LYS A 12 -6.45 3.55 62.61
CA LYS A 12 -5.71 4.60 63.35
C LYS A 12 -5.01 5.65 62.45
N ARG A 13 -4.61 6.79 63.03
CA ARG A 13 -3.98 7.99 62.40
C ARG A 13 -2.70 8.43 63.14
N THR A 14 -1.70 8.93 62.40
CA THR A 14 -0.58 9.88 62.73
C THR A 14 0.12 10.28 61.40
N ARG A 15 0.73 11.45 61.10
CA ARG A 15 1.02 12.77 61.74
C ARG A 15 2.11 12.86 62.83
N THR A 16 3.03 13.86 62.88
CA THR A 16 3.55 14.96 61.98
C THR A 16 4.75 15.64 62.69
N SER A 17 5.68 16.40 62.08
CA SER A 17 5.92 16.76 60.66
C SER A 17 7.33 16.34 60.15
N ASP A 18 8.42 17.12 60.01
CA ASP A 18 8.82 18.54 60.25
C ASP A 18 9.95 18.98 59.25
N ASP A 19 10.43 20.24 59.29
CA ASP A 19 11.40 20.89 58.37
C ASP A 19 12.92 20.62 58.63
N GLU A 20 13.78 20.80 57.61
CA GLU A 20 14.83 21.87 57.62
C GLU A 20 15.55 22.05 56.25
N MET A 21 16.19 23.21 56.07
CA MET A 21 16.85 23.66 54.83
C MET A 21 18.18 24.34 55.13
N GLU A 22 19.29 23.87 54.54
CA GLU A 22 20.53 24.66 54.41
C GLU A 22 21.28 24.40 53.10
N THR A 23 22.03 25.41 52.66
CA THR A 23 22.86 25.41 51.44
C THR A 23 24.34 25.28 51.80
N SER A 24 25.13 24.59 50.98
CA SER A 24 26.59 24.73 51.02
C SER A 24 27.22 24.67 49.62
N VAL A 25 28.36 25.34 49.46
CA VAL A 25 29.02 25.62 48.17
C VAL A 25 30.53 25.44 48.31
N CYS A 26 31.19 25.15 47.19
CA CYS A 26 32.64 25.03 46.94
C CYS A 26 33.32 23.67 47.16
N SER A 27 34.34 23.48 46.33
CA SER A 27 35.10 22.25 46.01
C SER A 27 36.52 22.35 46.66
N PRO A 28 37.63 21.68 46.22
CA PRO A 28 37.90 20.88 45.00
C PRO A 28 38.88 19.66 45.10
N VAL A 29 39.13 19.04 43.93
CA VAL A 29 40.30 18.17 43.52
C VAL A 29 40.34 16.68 43.93
N SER A 30 40.27 15.82 42.89
CA SER A 30 40.95 14.51 42.60
C SER A 30 41.07 13.39 43.67
N GLU A 31 41.24 12.10 43.36
CA GLU A 31 41.87 11.39 42.20
C GLU A 31 41.03 10.20 41.65
N ASP A 32 41.64 9.36 40.79
CA ASP A 32 41.00 8.47 39.82
C ASP A 32 40.22 7.25 40.37
N ALA A 33 39.18 6.85 39.63
CA ALA A 33 38.55 5.52 39.69
C ALA A 33 38.22 5.01 38.28
N VAL A 34 38.53 3.74 38.00
CA VAL A 34 38.40 3.14 36.66
C VAL A 34 36.93 2.87 36.31
N VAL A 35 36.48 3.40 35.17
CA VAL A 35 35.16 3.10 34.60
C VAL A 35 35.21 1.78 33.83
N THR A 36 34.65 0.72 34.41
CA THR A 36 34.27 -0.49 33.66
C THR A 36 33.07 -0.15 32.77
N THR A 37 33.28 -0.07 31.46
CA THR A 37 32.21 0.20 30.50
C THR A 37 31.22 -0.96 30.45
N HIS A 38 29.99 -0.75 30.94
CA HIS A 38 28.87 -1.61 30.57
C HIS A 38 28.53 -1.35 29.10
N GLU A 39 28.62 -2.41 28.31
CA GLU A 39 28.40 -2.40 26.87
C GLU A 39 26.90 -2.26 26.57
N SER A 40 26.43 -1.02 26.45
CA SER A 40 25.08 -0.71 25.97
C SER A 40 24.97 -1.13 24.50
N THR A 41 24.31 -2.27 24.25
CA THR A 41 24.00 -2.74 22.90
C THR A 41 23.14 -1.71 22.16
N VAL A 42 23.78 -0.95 21.27
CA VAL A 42 23.09 -0.07 20.32
C VAL A 42 22.29 -0.95 19.38
N THR A 43 20.97 -0.88 19.46
CA THR A 43 20.09 -1.40 18.41
C THR A 43 20.33 -0.58 17.15
N GLU A 44 20.80 -1.20 16.08
CA GLU A 44 20.97 -0.51 14.79
C GLU A 44 19.63 0.05 14.32
N ASP A 45 19.57 1.36 14.05
CA ASP A 45 18.43 1.98 13.39
C ASP A 45 18.21 1.31 12.03
N ALA A 46 17.09 0.59 11.90
CA ALA A 46 16.80 -0.22 10.73
C ALA A 46 16.47 0.66 9.51
N VAL A 47 17.50 1.04 8.75
CA VAL A 47 17.40 1.91 7.57
C VAL A 47 16.34 1.39 6.59
N VAL A 48 15.19 2.07 6.56
CA VAL A 48 14.12 1.81 5.60
C VAL A 48 14.61 2.20 4.20
N ARG A 49 14.60 1.24 3.28
CA ARG A 49 15.00 1.46 1.90
C ARG A 49 13.83 2.05 1.12
N THR A 50 14.05 3.22 0.54
CA THR A 50 13.07 3.89 -0.31
C THR A 50 13.48 3.78 -1.76
N HIS A 51 12.65 3.14 -2.58
CA HIS A 51 12.90 3.02 -4.02
C HIS A 51 12.49 4.30 -4.73
N GLU A 52 13.51 5.10 -5.02
CA GLU A 52 13.41 6.48 -5.52
C GLU A 52 12.87 6.59 -6.95
N SER A 53 13.23 5.65 -7.82
CA SER A 53 13.02 5.70 -9.27
C SER A 53 12.70 4.31 -9.85
N LEU A 54 12.28 4.30 -11.11
CA LEU A 54 11.97 3.10 -11.88
C LEU A 54 12.84 3.01 -13.13
N ASP A 55 13.38 1.82 -13.40
CA ASP A 55 14.16 1.53 -14.60
C ASP A 55 13.47 0.42 -15.42
N PRO A 56 12.70 0.80 -16.47
CA PRO A 56 12.06 -0.15 -17.38
C PRO A 56 13.06 -1.02 -18.14
N ALA A 57 14.26 -0.50 -18.45
CA ALA A 57 15.27 -1.24 -19.19
C ALA A 57 15.90 -2.34 -18.32
N ALA A 58 16.23 -2.06 -17.07
CA ALA A 58 16.69 -3.07 -16.10
C ALA A 58 15.63 -4.15 -15.86
N ALA A 59 14.34 -3.78 -15.80
CA ALA A 59 13.25 -4.73 -15.65
C ALA A 59 13.08 -5.65 -16.88
N VAL A 60 13.12 -5.07 -18.08
CA VAL A 60 13.09 -5.82 -19.35
C VAL A 60 14.31 -6.71 -19.53
N ASN A 61 15.50 -6.27 -19.11
CA ASN A 61 16.71 -7.09 -19.13
C ASN A 61 16.60 -8.28 -18.15
N THR A 62 16.09 -8.04 -16.94
CA THR A 62 15.83 -9.09 -15.94
C THR A 62 14.82 -10.13 -16.45
N TRP A 63 13.77 -9.68 -17.14
CA TRP A 63 12.84 -10.56 -17.86
C TRP A 63 13.54 -11.37 -18.97
N GLN A 64 14.36 -10.72 -19.80
CA GLN A 64 15.09 -11.38 -20.90
C GLN A 64 16.04 -12.46 -20.41
N ASP A 65 16.78 -12.20 -19.32
CA ASP A 65 17.64 -13.18 -18.66
C ASP A 65 16.84 -14.37 -18.12
N TRP A 66 15.73 -14.12 -17.42
CA TRP A 66 14.87 -15.19 -16.90
C TRP A 66 14.29 -16.05 -18.02
N VAL A 67 13.71 -15.44 -19.06
CA VAL A 67 13.03 -16.19 -20.13
C VAL A 67 14.01 -17.00 -20.99
N GLN A 68 15.25 -16.51 -21.18
CA GLN A 68 16.33 -17.27 -21.79
C GLN A 68 16.73 -18.49 -20.94
N LYS A 69 17.03 -18.28 -19.63
CA LYS A 69 17.33 -19.36 -18.68
C LYS A 69 16.20 -20.40 -18.63
N LYS A 70 14.95 -19.94 -18.62
CA LYS A 70 13.74 -20.78 -18.62
C LYS A 70 13.62 -21.63 -19.88
N ASN A 71 13.78 -21.03 -21.06
CA ASN A 71 13.74 -21.75 -22.33
C ASN A 71 14.86 -22.79 -22.42
N SER A 72 16.11 -22.45 -22.07
CA SER A 72 17.22 -23.43 -22.03
C SER A 72 16.99 -24.59 -21.07
N ALA A 73 16.21 -24.40 -19.99
CA ALA A 73 15.80 -25.48 -19.10
C ALA A 73 14.70 -26.36 -19.71
N LEU A 74 13.72 -25.75 -20.40
CA LEU A 74 12.66 -26.48 -21.13
C LEU A 74 13.23 -27.32 -22.28
N GLU A 75 14.22 -26.80 -23.02
CA GLU A 75 14.91 -27.52 -24.09
C GLU A 75 15.65 -28.76 -23.55
N LYS A 76 16.44 -28.60 -22.48
CA LYS A 76 17.11 -29.72 -21.79
C LYS A 76 16.11 -30.76 -21.27
N GLY A 77 14.99 -30.33 -20.71
CA GLY A 77 13.89 -31.22 -20.32
C GLY A 77 13.25 -31.95 -21.51
N SER A 78 13.05 -31.25 -22.63
CA SER A 78 12.50 -31.79 -23.87
C SER A 78 13.43 -32.77 -24.60
N LEU A 79 14.75 -32.71 -24.36
CA LEU A 79 15.71 -33.71 -24.87
C LEU A 79 15.73 -34.99 -24.01
N SER A 80 15.28 -34.90 -22.76
CA SER A 80 15.20 -36.03 -21.82
C SER A 80 13.82 -36.72 -21.82
N GLY A 81 12.75 -35.98 -22.12
CA GLY A 81 11.37 -36.47 -22.11
C GLY A 81 10.74 -36.70 -23.49
N LYS A 82 9.75 -37.60 -23.58
CA LYS A 82 8.99 -37.90 -24.82
C LYS A 82 8.02 -36.79 -25.30
N ARG A 83 8.05 -35.60 -24.71
CA ARG A 83 7.09 -34.52 -24.96
C ARG A 83 7.84 -33.20 -25.16
N GLN A 84 7.72 -32.62 -26.35
CA GLN A 84 8.24 -31.27 -26.58
C GLN A 84 7.44 -30.24 -25.77
N LEU A 85 8.16 -29.33 -25.13
CA LEU A 85 7.61 -28.27 -24.29
C LEU A 85 7.59 -26.97 -25.11
N LYS A 86 6.45 -26.27 -25.14
CA LYS A 86 6.34 -24.98 -25.82
C LYS A 86 7.23 -23.96 -25.10
N LEU A 87 8.20 -23.39 -25.82
CA LEU A 87 9.05 -22.32 -25.31
C LEU A 87 8.28 -21.01 -25.17
N PHE A 88 8.72 -20.17 -24.26
CA PHE A 88 8.22 -18.81 -24.09
C PHE A 88 8.77 -17.89 -25.18
N LYS A 89 7.94 -16.96 -25.67
CA LYS A 89 8.39 -15.84 -26.50
C LYS A 89 9.28 -14.94 -25.65
N THR A 90 10.43 -14.55 -26.19
CA THR A 90 11.38 -13.66 -25.49
C THR A 90 10.92 -12.20 -25.50
N ASN A 91 10.37 -11.73 -26.63
CA ASN A 91 9.83 -10.38 -26.79
C ASN A 91 8.42 -10.26 -26.17
N LEU A 92 8.32 -9.51 -25.07
CA LEU A 92 7.09 -9.11 -24.38
C LEU A 92 6.00 -8.58 -25.32
N LEU A 93 6.36 -7.74 -26.29
CA LEU A 93 5.42 -7.11 -27.23
C LEU A 93 4.76 -8.12 -28.18
N GLY A 94 5.41 -9.27 -28.42
CA GLY A 94 4.90 -10.33 -29.27
C GLY A 94 3.98 -11.34 -28.56
N MET A 95 3.77 -11.20 -27.24
CA MET A 95 2.97 -12.12 -26.42
C MET A 95 1.50 -11.70 -26.40
N THR A 96 0.57 -12.65 -26.56
CA THR A 96 -0.85 -12.34 -26.28
C THR A 96 -1.02 -12.03 -24.77
N PRO A 97 -2.10 -11.35 -24.35
CA PRO A 97 -2.34 -11.08 -22.93
C PRO A 97 -2.35 -12.36 -22.08
N GLU A 98 -2.87 -13.46 -22.62
CA GLU A 98 -2.94 -14.77 -21.96
C GLU A 98 -1.55 -15.43 -21.83
N GLU A 99 -0.72 -15.33 -22.88
CA GLU A 99 0.67 -15.79 -22.84
C GLU A 99 1.51 -14.98 -21.84
N LEU A 100 1.31 -13.66 -21.81
CA LEU A 100 2.04 -12.75 -20.92
C LEU A 100 1.61 -12.93 -19.46
N ASN A 101 0.31 -12.98 -19.18
CA ASN A 101 -0.25 -13.32 -17.87
C ASN A 101 0.36 -14.61 -17.31
N TYR A 102 0.32 -15.71 -18.08
CA TYR A 102 0.91 -16.98 -17.64
C TYR A 102 2.42 -16.92 -17.41
N ALA A 103 3.17 -16.23 -18.27
CA ALA A 103 4.61 -16.12 -18.13
C ALA A 103 5.01 -15.21 -16.95
N LEU A 104 4.30 -14.12 -16.70
CA LEU A 104 4.47 -13.27 -15.52
C LEU A 104 4.26 -14.05 -14.21
N CYS A 105 3.26 -14.94 -14.14
CA CYS A 105 3.03 -15.82 -12.98
C CYS A 105 4.21 -16.72 -12.61
N LEU A 106 5.07 -17.06 -13.59
CA LEU A 106 6.28 -17.86 -13.37
C LEU A 106 7.47 -16.96 -13.08
N PHE A 107 7.64 -15.87 -13.85
CA PHE A 107 8.67 -14.85 -13.64
C PHE A 107 8.72 -14.40 -12.17
N ILE A 108 7.61 -13.95 -11.59
CA ILE A 108 7.59 -13.44 -10.20
C ILE A 108 7.90 -14.48 -9.12
N LYS A 109 7.89 -15.78 -9.45
CA LYS A 109 8.23 -16.88 -8.52
C LYS A 109 9.67 -17.38 -8.70
N GLU A 110 10.18 -17.26 -9.92
CA GLU A 110 11.45 -17.85 -10.36
C GLU A 110 12.57 -16.81 -10.58
N VAL A 111 12.24 -15.51 -10.65
CA VAL A 111 13.22 -14.43 -10.70
C VAL A 111 14.07 -14.41 -9.43
N ARG A 112 15.37 -14.13 -9.59
CA ARG A 112 16.37 -14.05 -8.53
C ARG A 112 17.18 -12.77 -8.67
N GLN A 113 17.76 -12.30 -7.57
CA GLN A 113 18.70 -11.18 -7.61
C GLN A 113 20.06 -11.64 -8.18
N PRO A 114 21.00 -10.73 -8.51
CA PRO A 114 22.28 -11.10 -9.13
C PRO A 114 23.19 -12.03 -8.31
N ASP A 115 22.91 -12.17 -7.02
CA ASP A 115 23.56 -13.10 -6.06
C ASP A 115 22.80 -14.44 -5.90
N ASP A 116 21.82 -14.71 -6.76
CA ASP A 116 20.86 -15.83 -6.73
C ASP A 116 19.89 -15.84 -5.54
N SER A 117 19.85 -14.76 -4.74
CA SER A 117 18.91 -14.64 -3.61
C SER A 117 17.45 -14.41 -4.06
N PRO A 118 16.46 -14.80 -3.23
CA PRO A 118 15.05 -14.53 -3.51
C PRO A 118 14.72 -13.03 -3.28
N PRO A 119 14.23 -12.29 -4.28
CA PRO A 119 13.94 -10.86 -4.15
C PRO A 119 12.79 -10.57 -3.19
N SER A 120 12.79 -9.35 -2.65
CA SER A 120 11.68 -8.84 -1.83
C SER A 120 10.40 -8.62 -2.66
N PRO A 121 9.22 -8.58 -2.01
CA PRO A 121 7.96 -8.21 -2.69
C PRO A 121 8.05 -6.84 -3.38
N CYS A 122 8.69 -5.86 -2.74
CA CYS A 122 8.90 -4.51 -3.28
C CYS A 122 9.79 -4.54 -4.54
N HIS A 123 10.86 -5.34 -4.55
CA HIS A 123 11.67 -5.54 -5.76
C HIS A 123 10.88 -6.24 -6.87
N ILE A 124 10.08 -7.27 -6.55
CA ILE A 124 9.21 -7.96 -7.51
C ILE A 124 8.17 -6.99 -8.10
N TYR A 125 7.62 -6.07 -7.30
CA TYR A 125 6.69 -5.05 -7.77
C TYR A 125 7.38 -4.06 -8.70
N LEU A 126 8.59 -3.57 -8.38
CA LEU A 126 9.37 -2.70 -9.27
C LEU A 126 9.69 -3.37 -10.61
N GLN A 127 10.04 -4.66 -10.61
CA GLN A 127 10.22 -5.44 -11.84
C GLN A 127 8.94 -5.46 -12.69
N CYS A 128 7.78 -5.67 -12.07
CA CYS A 128 6.48 -5.65 -12.76
C CYS A 128 6.08 -4.24 -13.23
N LEU A 129 6.36 -3.19 -12.44
CA LEU A 129 6.14 -1.78 -12.80
C LEU A 129 7.01 -1.36 -13.99
N GLY A 130 8.27 -1.78 -14.03
CA GLY A 130 9.20 -1.49 -15.12
C GLY A 130 8.78 -2.19 -16.41
N ILE A 131 8.32 -3.45 -16.33
CA ILE A 131 7.68 -4.14 -17.45
C ILE A 131 6.43 -3.35 -17.92
N GLN A 132 5.54 -2.95 -17.02
CA GLN A 132 4.34 -2.18 -17.35
C GLN A 132 4.64 -0.84 -18.03
N GLN A 133 5.62 -0.09 -17.52
CA GLN A 133 6.04 1.17 -18.14
C GLN A 133 6.62 0.92 -19.54
N TYR A 134 7.48 -0.10 -19.71
CA TYR A 134 8.00 -0.47 -21.03
C TYR A 134 6.90 -0.84 -22.02
N LEU A 135 5.91 -1.66 -21.63
CA LEU A 135 4.78 -1.99 -22.51
C LEU A 135 4.07 -0.73 -23.00
N HIS A 136 3.81 0.21 -22.09
CA HIS A 136 3.14 1.47 -22.40
C HIS A 136 3.98 2.40 -23.30
N GLU A 137 5.28 2.53 -23.03
CA GLU A 137 6.23 3.31 -23.85
C GLU A 137 6.36 2.75 -25.27
N GLN A 138 6.20 1.43 -25.44
CA GLN A 138 6.16 0.76 -26.75
C GLN A 138 4.74 0.76 -27.38
N GLY A 139 3.80 1.52 -26.83
CA GLY A 139 2.44 1.72 -27.37
C GLY A 139 1.44 0.62 -27.07
N ARG A 140 1.81 -0.42 -26.30
CA ARG A 140 0.88 -1.45 -25.84
C ARG A 140 0.03 -0.89 -24.69
N GLN A 141 -1.29 -0.99 -24.81
CA GLN A 141 -2.23 -0.34 -23.87
C GLN A 141 -2.61 -1.23 -22.67
N ASP A 142 -2.26 -2.52 -22.68
CA ASP A 142 -2.49 -3.46 -21.58
C ASP A 142 -2.00 -2.92 -20.23
N ASN A 143 -2.84 -3.01 -19.19
CA ASN A 143 -2.47 -2.79 -17.80
C ASN A 143 -2.46 -4.13 -17.04
N ILE A 144 -1.28 -4.69 -16.81
CA ILE A 144 -1.08 -6.00 -16.17
C ILE A 144 -1.59 -6.05 -14.72
N PHE A 145 -1.83 -4.90 -14.07
CA PHE A 145 -2.36 -4.81 -12.71
C PHE A 145 -3.87 -4.56 -12.64
N ALA A 146 -4.51 -4.24 -13.77
CA ALA A 146 -5.92 -3.82 -13.81
C ALA A 146 -6.79 -4.61 -14.81
N ASP A 147 -6.24 -5.00 -15.96
CA ASP A 147 -7.05 -5.60 -17.02
C ASP A 147 -7.45 -7.04 -16.66
N PRO A 148 -8.73 -7.45 -16.85
CA PRO A 148 -9.20 -8.79 -16.49
C PRO A 148 -8.42 -9.96 -17.10
N GLN A 149 -7.75 -9.73 -18.24
CA GLN A 149 -6.88 -10.73 -18.89
C GLN A 149 -5.67 -11.14 -18.04
N TYR A 150 -5.35 -10.41 -16.98
CA TYR A 150 -4.21 -10.65 -16.07
C TYR A 150 -4.63 -11.13 -14.67
N GLU A 151 -5.87 -11.57 -14.45
CA GLU A 151 -6.39 -11.98 -13.13
C GLU A 151 -5.52 -13.07 -12.44
N MET A 152 -5.02 -14.04 -13.20
CA MET A 152 -4.14 -15.10 -12.68
C MET A 152 -2.78 -14.55 -12.19
N PHE A 153 -2.20 -13.58 -12.90
CA PHE A 153 -1.03 -12.83 -12.46
C PHE A 153 -1.34 -12.01 -11.22
N ALA A 154 -2.43 -11.24 -11.19
CA ALA A 154 -2.84 -10.48 -10.02
C ALA A 154 -3.03 -11.35 -8.77
N GLY A 155 -3.59 -12.56 -8.92
CA GLY A 155 -3.69 -13.55 -7.84
C GLY A 155 -2.33 -14.10 -7.38
N CYS A 156 -1.43 -14.42 -8.32
CA CYS A 156 -0.07 -14.88 -7.99
C CYS A 156 0.78 -13.78 -7.33
N PHE A 157 0.61 -12.53 -7.77
CA PHE A 157 1.29 -11.34 -7.25
C PHE A 157 0.83 -11.04 -5.82
N HIS A 158 -0.49 -10.98 -5.58
CA HIS A 158 -1.07 -10.83 -4.24
C HIS A 158 -0.54 -11.88 -3.26
N SER A 159 -0.48 -13.16 -3.69
CA SER A 159 0.00 -14.26 -2.85
C SER A 159 1.47 -14.13 -2.40
N ILE A 160 2.33 -13.45 -3.16
CA ILE A 160 3.73 -13.20 -2.76
C ILE A 160 3.80 -12.22 -1.59
N PHE A 161 2.99 -11.16 -1.64
CA PHE A 161 2.89 -10.18 -0.56
C PHE A 161 2.22 -10.79 0.68
N SER A 162 1.10 -11.50 0.53
CA SER A 162 0.42 -12.16 1.66
C SER A 162 1.29 -13.17 2.41
N GLN A 163 2.27 -13.80 1.74
CA GLN A 163 3.26 -14.68 2.36
C GLN A 163 4.42 -13.91 3.04
N ALA A 164 4.65 -12.65 2.66
CA ALA A 164 5.70 -11.79 3.22
C ALA A 164 5.23 -10.95 4.42
N SER A 165 3.91 -10.68 4.54
CA SER A 165 3.27 -9.95 5.66
C SER A 165 3.22 -10.73 6.98
N SER A 166 4.22 -11.56 7.28
CA SER A 166 4.40 -12.17 8.60
C SER A 166 4.65 -11.08 9.65
N PRO A 167 4.00 -11.12 10.83
CA PRO A 167 4.02 -10.01 11.80
C PRO A 167 5.41 -9.68 12.37
N ASP A 168 6.36 -10.61 12.26
CA ASP A 168 7.76 -10.46 12.69
C ASP A 168 8.65 -9.76 11.63
N ARG A 169 8.06 -9.36 10.49
CA ARG A 169 8.77 -8.73 9.37
C ARG A 169 8.25 -7.32 9.12
N GLU A 170 8.83 -6.35 9.82
CA GLU A 170 8.72 -4.93 9.48
C GLU A 170 8.99 -4.70 7.98
N LEU A 171 8.15 -3.90 7.33
CA LEU A 171 8.32 -3.54 5.92
C LEU A 171 9.45 -2.51 5.77
N ARG A 172 10.70 -3.00 5.77
CA ARG A 172 11.91 -2.19 5.64
C ARG A 172 12.19 -1.70 4.21
N GLU A 173 11.25 -1.86 3.27
CA GLU A 173 11.38 -1.43 1.88
C GLU A 173 10.06 -0.83 1.35
N HIS A 174 10.09 0.38 0.80
CA HIS A 174 8.92 1.09 0.26
C HIS A 174 9.18 1.65 -1.15
N ILE A 175 8.13 1.82 -1.95
CA ILE A 175 8.19 2.45 -3.28
C ILE A 175 7.66 3.89 -3.16
N ARG A 176 8.38 4.88 -3.71
CA ARG A 176 7.88 6.27 -3.67
C ARG A 176 6.59 6.45 -4.46
N GLU A 177 5.72 7.31 -3.97
CA GLU A 177 4.48 7.71 -4.65
C GLU A 177 4.73 8.15 -6.10
N GLU A 178 5.80 8.90 -6.37
CA GLU A 178 6.17 9.35 -7.71
C GLU A 178 6.37 8.19 -8.70
N VAL A 179 6.92 7.06 -8.25
CA VAL A 179 7.09 5.86 -9.09
C VAL A 179 5.73 5.27 -9.48
N LEU A 180 4.73 5.34 -8.60
CA LEU A 180 3.38 4.85 -8.88
C LEU A 180 2.62 5.78 -9.84
N TRP A 181 2.83 7.09 -9.75
CA TRP A 181 2.34 8.06 -10.74
C TRP A 181 3.03 7.90 -12.10
N GLN A 182 4.38 7.80 -12.13
CA GLN A 182 5.17 7.59 -13.35
C GLN A 182 4.75 6.30 -14.08
N ALA A 183 4.61 5.20 -13.34
CA ALA A 183 4.19 3.91 -13.88
C ALA A 183 2.68 3.82 -14.18
N LYS A 184 1.93 4.93 -14.10
CA LYS A 184 0.49 5.03 -14.36
C LYS A 184 -0.37 4.07 -13.53
N GLN A 185 0.06 3.78 -12.30
CA GLN A 185 -0.71 3.00 -11.33
C GLN A 185 -1.59 3.87 -10.43
N LEU A 186 -1.37 5.18 -10.47
CA LEU A 186 -2.24 6.23 -9.96
C LEU A 186 -2.70 7.14 -11.12
N GLY A 187 -3.89 7.74 -11.00
CA GLY A 187 -4.55 8.55 -12.02
C GLY A 187 -6.00 8.15 -12.29
N ASP A 188 -6.59 8.74 -13.32
CA ASP A 188 -8.00 8.62 -13.70
C ASP A 188 -8.25 7.96 -15.07
N HIS A 189 -7.19 7.71 -15.85
CA HIS A 189 -7.24 7.24 -17.23
C HIS A 189 -7.89 5.85 -17.45
N SER A 190 -8.28 5.14 -16.39
CA SER A 190 -9.24 4.04 -16.46
C SER A 190 -10.04 3.91 -15.16
N PRO A 191 -11.24 3.30 -15.18
CA PRO A 191 -12.09 3.16 -14.00
C PRO A 191 -11.39 2.44 -12.83
N LEU A 192 -10.62 1.39 -13.12
CA LEU A 192 -9.93 0.66 -12.05
C LEU A 192 -8.68 1.39 -11.57
N VAL A 193 -7.98 2.17 -12.40
CA VAL A 193 -6.87 3.00 -11.91
C VAL A 193 -7.39 4.16 -11.03
N LEU A 194 -8.56 4.73 -11.34
CA LEU A 194 -9.20 5.71 -10.44
C LEU A 194 -9.55 5.10 -9.07
N LEU A 195 -10.12 3.89 -9.04
CA LEU A 195 -10.38 3.17 -7.79
C LEU A 195 -9.10 2.81 -7.01
N ASN A 196 -8.02 2.42 -7.70
CA ASN A 196 -6.70 2.21 -7.08
C ASN A 196 -6.17 3.51 -6.47
N THR A 197 -6.38 4.66 -7.13
CA THR A 197 -5.91 5.97 -6.68
C THR A 197 -6.65 6.46 -5.44
N LEU A 198 -7.98 6.29 -5.41
CA LEU A 198 -8.77 6.56 -4.21
C LEU A 198 -8.39 5.61 -3.07
N MET A 199 -8.15 4.33 -3.36
CA MET A 199 -7.66 3.38 -2.36
C MET A 199 -6.31 3.82 -1.77
N TYR A 200 -5.38 4.25 -2.60
CA TYR A 200 -4.09 4.81 -2.17
C TYR A 200 -4.26 6.04 -1.27
N PHE A 201 -5.14 6.99 -1.62
CA PHE A 201 -5.42 8.14 -0.75
C PHE A 201 -6.11 7.74 0.56
N ASN A 202 -6.99 6.74 0.55
CA ASN A 202 -7.63 6.23 1.76
C ASN A 202 -6.63 5.51 2.69
N VAL A 203 -5.60 4.85 2.15
CA VAL A 203 -4.46 4.34 2.92
C VAL A 203 -3.62 5.49 3.48
N LYS A 204 -3.25 6.47 2.64
CA LYS A 204 -2.31 7.56 2.97
C LYS A 204 -2.86 8.63 3.94
N TYR A 205 -4.15 8.96 3.82
CA TYR A 205 -4.78 10.09 4.53
C TYR A 205 -5.86 9.67 5.52
N PHE A 206 -6.59 8.56 5.26
CA PHE A 206 -7.60 8.04 6.19
C PHE A 206 -7.08 6.86 7.04
N ARG A 207 -5.79 6.49 6.92
CA ARG A 207 -5.13 5.42 7.69
C ARG A 207 -5.88 4.08 7.63
N LEU A 208 -6.54 3.80 6.50
CA LEU A 208 -7.22 2.52 6.29
C LEU A 208 -6.19 1.51 5.79
N HIS A 209 -5.91 0.47 6.57
CA HIS A 209 -4.84 -0.51 6.28
C HIS A 209 -5.35 -1.96 6.20
N THR A 210 -6.63 -2.20 6.50
CA THR A 210 -7.25 -3.54 6.49
C THR A 210 -8.38 -3.65 5.48
N VAL A 211 -8.58 -4.85 4.92
CA VAL A 211 -9.65 -5.11 3.95
C VAL A 211 -11.03 -4.84 4.57
N GLU A 212 -11.18 -5.11 5.87
CA GLU A 212 -12.35 -4.84 6.70
C GLU A 212 -12.68 -3.34 6.78
N GLN A 213 -11.69 -2.46 7.04
CA GLN A 213 -11.88 -1.01 7.00
C GLN A 213 -12.34 -0.53 5.62
N HIS A 214 -11.71 -1.03 4.54
CA HIS A 214 -12.08 -0.68 3.16
C HIS A 214 -13.46 -1.21 2.74
N LEU A 215 -13.96 -2.28 3.38
CA LEU A 215 -15.32 -2.82 3.17
C LEU A 215 -16.40 -2.09 3.96
N GLN A 216 -16.06 -1.49 5.11
CA GLN A 216 -17.00 -0.75 5.95
C GLN A 216 -17.22 0.69 5.44
N LEU A 217 -16.24 1.27 4.76
CA LEU A 217 -16.32 2.61 4.17
C LEU A 217 -17.49 2.76 3.17
N SER A 218 -18.26 3.83 3.31
CA SER A 218 -19.34 4.25 2.41
C SER A 218 -19.02 5.59 1.74
N LEU A 219 -19.66 5.91 0.62
CA LEU A 219 -19.60 7.27 0.05
C LEU A 219 -20.17 8.34 1.01
N ALA A 220 -21.15 7.95 1.84
CA ALA A 220 -21.74 8.81 2.85
C ALA A 220 -20.83 9.11 4.06
N ASP A 221 -19.75 8.32 4.26
CA ASP A 221 -18.79 8.56 5.34
C ASP A 221 -17.75 9.63 4.98
N VAL A 222 -17.63 10.00 3.69
CA VAL A 222 -16.63 10.94 3.19
C VAL A 222 -17.29 12.25 2.77
N THR A 223 -17.08 13.30 3.55
CA THR A 223 -17.69 14.62 3.37
C THR A 223 -16.70 15.65 2.85
N GLU A 224 -17.12 16.47 1.88
CA GLU A 224 -16.34 17.64 1.45
C GLU A 224 -16.57 18.80 2.42
N GLN A 225 -15.49 19.46 2.85
CA GLN A 225 -15.52 20.63 3.73
C GLN A 225 -14.57 21.71 3.20
N GLU A 226 -14.84 22.98 3.49
CA GLU A 226 -13.98 24.12 3.12
C GLU A 226 -13.21 24.60 4.36
N GLU A 227 -11.88 24.59 4.28
CA GLU A 227 -10.99 25.09 5.31
C GLU A 227 -10.10 26.23 4.76
N LYS A 228 -9.48 27.00 5.66
CA LYS A 228 -8.59 28.10 5.27
C LYS A 228 -7.17 27.59 5.09
N GLY A 229 -6.65 27.72 3.88
CA GLY A 229 -5.27 27.43 3.55
C GLY A 229 -4.26 28.37 4.23
N PRO A 230 -2.95 28.09 4.11
CA PRO A 230 -1.89 28.80 4.83
C PRO A 230 -1.82 30.31 4.57
N GLU A 231 -2.32 30.78 3.42
CA GLU A 231 -2.35 32.19 3.02
C GLU A 231 -3.76 32.81 3.15
N GLY A 232 -4.69 32.07 3.75
CA GLY A 232 -6.09 32.48 3.95
C GLY A 232 -7.02 32.23 2.74
N GLN A 233 -6.55 31.55 1.69
CA GLN A 233 -7.41 31.11 0.59
C GLN A 233 -8.38 29.99 1.07
N PRO A 234 -9.60 29.89 0.51
CA PRO A 234 -10.42 28.69 0.72
C PRO A 234 -9.78 27.49 0.00
N LEU A 235 -9.66 26.36 0.70
CA LEU A 235 -9.24 25.07 0.16
C LEU A 235 -10.29 24.01 0.51
N LYS A 236 -10.58 23.11 -0.42
CA LYS A 236 -11.39 21.93 -0.10
C LYS A 236 -10.57 20.87 0.66
N ILE A 237 -11.24 20.13 1.52
CA ILE A 237 -10.77 18.87 2.09
C ILE A 237 -11.85 17.80 1.99
N LEU A 238 -11.47 16.52 2.02
CA LEU A 238 -12.39 15.41 2.31
C LEU A 238 -12.09 14.86 3.71
N ARG A 239 -13.13 14.79 4.56
CA ARG A 239 -13.06 14.28 5.93
C ARG A 239 -13.87 12.99 6.06
N SER A 240 -13.29 11.95 6.67
CA SER A 240 -13.90 10.62 6.79
C SER A 240 -14.40 10.33 8.21
N THR A 241 -15.70 10.05 8.37
CA THR A 241 -16.28 9.63 9.66
C THR A 241 -15.89 8.21 10.06
N ALA A 242 -15.47 7.37 9.11
CA ALA A 242 -15.15 5.96 9.36
C ALA A 242 -13.83 5.73 10.12
N GLY A 243 -12.96 6.74 10.22
CA GLY A 243 -11.65 6.64 10.88
C GLY A 243 -11.58 7.15 12.33
N HIS A 244 -12.63 7.80 12.85
CA HIS A 244 -12.60 8.55 14.12
C HIS A 244 -12.67 7.69 15.42
N GLN A 245 -12.13 6.47 15.40
CA GLN A 245 -12.02 5.61 16.58
C GLN A 245 -10.56 5.28 16.91
N GLU A 246 -9.84 6.26 17.45
CA GLU A 246 -8.94 6.17 18.63
C GLU A 246 -8.03 7.42 18.73
N ASN A 247 -8.03 8.06 19.91
CA ASN A 247 -7.12 9.12 20.37
C ASN A 247 -7.08 10.46 19.58
N GLU A 248 -7.72 11.51 20.12
CA GLU A 248 -7.65 12.91 19.63
C GLU A 248 -6.29 13.61 19.82
N SER A 249 -5.20 12.87 20.05
CA SER A 249 -3.87 13.40 20.37
C SER A 249 -2.86 13.38 19.21
N ASP A 250 -3.21 12.78 18.07
CA ASP A 250 -2.36 12.73 16.87
C ASP A 250 -2.99 13.57 15.75
N HIS A 251 -2.53 14.81 15.60
CA HIS A 251 -2.99 15.73 14.54
C HIS A 251 -2.42 15.41 13.14
N GLY A 252 -1.68 14.30 12.97
CA GLY A 252 -1.10 13.94 11.69
C GLY A 252 -2.06 13.20 10.77
N CYS A 253 -2.61 13.87 9.75
CA CYS A 253 -3.23 13.21 8.58
C CYS A 253 -4.48 12.34 8.88
N CYS A 254 -5.66 13.00 8.93
CA CYS A 254 -6.99 12.36 8.89
C CYS A 254 -7.87 12.85 7.71
N ASP A 255 -7.41 13.85 6.96
CA ASP A 255 -8.15 14.53 5.89
C ASP A 255 -7.39 14.48 4.58
N GLN A 256 -8.12 14.41 3.45
CA GLN A 256 -7.54 14.47 2.11
C GLN A 256 -7.62 15.91 1.57
N PRO A 257 -6.49 16.65 1.45
CA PRO A 257 -6.50 18.05 1.04
C PRO A 257 -6.66 18.24 -0.47
N GLU A 258 -7.16 19.40 -0.89
CA GLU A 258 -7.10 19.85 -2.28
C GLU A 258 -5.64 20.15 -2.67
N ASN A 259 -5.18 19.54 -3.77
CA ASN A 259 -3.86 19.79 -4.35
C ASN A 259 -4.04 20.83 -5.47
N THR A 260 -3.84 22.10 -5.12
CA THR A 260 -3.93 23.24 -6.03
C THR A 260 -2.74 23.33 -7.00
N GLU A 261 -1.57 22.82 -6.61
CA GLU A 261 -0.36 22.79 -7.46
C GLU A 261 -0.49 21.79 -8.61
N ASN A 262 -1.12 20.64 -8.36
CA ASN A 262 -1.32 19.58 -9.33
C ASN A 262 -2.74 19.00 -9.27
N PRO A 263 -3.71 19.62 -9.97
CA PRO A 263 -5.10 19.17 -10.00
C PRO A 263 -5.30 17.74 -10.53
N GLN A 264 -4.37 17.21 -11.35
CA GLN A 264 -4.41 15.84 -11.87
C GLN A 264 -4.01 14.78 -10.82
N ARG A 265 -3.42 15.21 -9.70
CA ARG A 265 -3.08 14.37 -8.54
C ARG A 265 -3.85 14.78 -7.29
N CYS A 266 -4.92 15.56 -7.44
CA CYS A 266 -5.70 16.07 -6.32
C CYS A 266 -6.72 15.04 -5.81
N PRO A 267 -6.66 14.63 -4.52
CA PRO A 267 -7.65 13.74 -3.92
C PRO A 267 -9.08 14.21 -4.09
N VAL A 268 -9.34 15.50 -3.79
CA VAL A 268 -10.67 16.12 -3.95
C VAL A 268 -11.17 16.00 -5.39
N LYS A 269 -10.36 16.35 -6.40
CA LYS A 269 -10.80 16.29 -7.82
C LYS A 269 -10.98 14.87 -8.34
N LEU A 270 -10.16 13.93 -7.88
CA LEU A 270 -10.29 12.53 -8.24
C LEU A 270 -11.53 11.89 -7.58
N TYR A 271 -11.92 12.34 -6.37
CA TYR A 271 -13.17 11.95 -5.73
C TYR A 271 -14.41 12.64 -6.34
N GLU A 272 -14.35 13.93 -6.66
CA GLU A 272 -15.37 14.66 -7.44
C GLU A 272 -15.65 13.93 -8.78
N LEU A 273 -14.59 13.57 -9.51
CA LEU A 273 -14.67 12.79 -10.75
C LEU A 273 -15.31 11.42 -10.50
N TYR A 274 -14.86 10.68 -9.49
CA TYR A 274 -15.42 9.37 -9.17
C TYR A 274 -16.92 9.42 -8.86
N LEU A 275 -17.35 10.37 -8.03
CA LEU A 275 -18.78 10.60 -7.76
C LEU A 275 -19.57 10.96 -9.01
N SER A 276 -18.96 11.67 -9.98
CA SER A 276 -19.62 12.00 -11.26
C SER A 276 -19.78 10.79 -12.20
N LYS A 277 -18.90 9.79 -12.09
CA LYS A 277 -18.91 8.55 -12.88
C LYS A 277 -19.75 7.42 -12.25
N CYS A 278 -20.24 7.60 -11.03
CA CYS A 278 -21.07 6.66 -10.28
C CYS A 278 -22.58 6.95 -10.46
N PRO A 279 -23.47 5.93 -10.57
CA PRO A 279 -24.91 6.16 -10.65
C PRO A 279 -25.47 6.76 -9.34
N ASP A 280 -26.39 7.74 -9.42
CA ASP A 280 -26.90 8.45 -8.22
C ASP A 280 -27.45 7.51 -7.13
N ALA A 281 -28.06 6.39 -7.54
CA ALA A 281 -28.64 5.37 -6.66
C ALA A 281 -27.64 4.61 -5.77
N VAL A 282 -26.34 4.91 -5.84
CA VAL A 282 -25.30 4.30 -4.98
C VAL A 282 -24.89 5.21 -3.82
N ARG A 283 -25.09 6.53 -3.93
CA ARG A 283 -24.60 7.55 -2.98
C ARG A 283 -25.20 7.43 -1.58
N SER A 284 -26.37 6.80 -1.46
CA SER A 284 -27.10 6.59 -0.19
C SER A 284 -26.97 5.18 0.38
N LYS A 285 -26.10 4.31 -0.17
CA LYS A 285 -25.89 2.95 0.31
C LYS A 285 -24.74 2.87 1.33
N PRO A 286 -24.95 2.32 2.55
CA PRO A 286 -23.86 2.06 3.49
C PRO A 286 -22.93 0.94 3.01
N GLY A 287 -21.69 0.90 3.47
CA GLY A 287 -20.70 -0.15 3.14
C GLY A 287 -20.41 -0.27 1.64
N THR A 288 -20.54 0.83 0.90
CA THR A 288 -20.52 0.85 -0.57
C THR A 288 -19.66 2.00 -1.11
N TYR A 289 -18.38 2.09 -0.71
CA TYR A 289 -17.45 3.10 -1.27
C TYR A 289 -16.89 2.71 -2.64
N TYR A 290 -16.44 1.47 -2.85
CA TYR A 290 -15.77 1.04 -4.11
C TYR A 290 -16.77 0.33 -5.04
N MET A 291 -17.18 0.99 -6.13
CA MET A 291 -18.12 0.45 -7.12
C MET A 291 -17.41 -0.42 -8.17
N LEU A 292 -18.04 -1.49 -8.63
CA LEU A 292 -17.55 -2.35 -9.69
C LEU A 292 -17.65 -1.64 -11.06
N PRO A 293 -16.55 -1.49 -11.82
CA PRO A 293 -16.57 -0.94 -13.18
C PRO A 293 -17.52 -1.70 -14.12
N ASP A 294 -18.23 -0.98 -14.98
CA ASP A 294 -19.05 -1.58 -16.03
C ASP A 294 -18.16 -2.09 -17.17
N ARG A 295 -18.40 -3.33 -17.62
CA ARG A 295 -17.66 -3.95 -18.73
C ARG A 295 -17.95 -3.30 -20.09
N ALA A 296 -19.02 -2.53 -20.21
CA ALA A 296 -19.39 -1.80 -21.42
C ALA A 296 -18.92 -0.34 -21.44
N CYS A 297 -18.32 0.17 -20.35
CA CYS A 297 -17.87 1.57 -20.32
C CYS A 297 -16.54 1.80 -21.06
N SER A 298 -16.36 3.03 -21.53
CA SER A 298 -15.14 3.58 -22.11
C SER A 298 -14.69 4.80 -21.32
N VAL A 299 -13.46 5.28 -21.51
CA VAL A 299 -12.96 6.52 -20.87
C VAL A 299 -13.90 7.72 -21.16
N GLU A 300 -14.43 7.80 -22.39
CA GLU A 300 -15.39 8.83 -22.81
C GLU A 300 -16.80 8.68 -22.22
N SER A 301 -17.14 7.51 -21.65
CA SER A 301 -18.49 7.25 -21.11
C SER A 301 -18.80 8.14 -19.90
N THR A 302 -20.05 8.62 -19.82
CA THR A 302 -20.54 9.46 -18.72
C THR A 302 -20.57 8.72 -17.38
N VAL A 303 -20.94 7.45 -17.40
CA VAL A 303 -20.91 6.53 -16.26
C VAL A 303 -19.83 5.48 -16.50
N TRP A 304 -19.03 5.17 -15.47
CA TRP A 304 -18.01 4.11 -15.52
C TRP A 304 -18.32 2.92 -14.60
N TYR A 305 -19.19 3.10 -13.60
CA TYR A 305 -19.41 2.12 -12.56
C TYR A 305 -20.85 1.63 -12.48
N SER A 306 -21.01 0.36 -12.11
CA SER A 306 -22.31 -0.26 -11.87
C SER A 306 -22.83 0.02 -10.45
N CYS A 307 -24.09 -0.33 -10.18
CA CYS A 307 -24.70 -0.21 -8.85
C CYS A 307 -24.23 -1.26 -7.81
N ASN A 308 -23.23 -2.08 -8.14
CA ASN A 308 -22.69 -3.18 -7.33
C ASN A 308 -21.31 -2.82 -6.76
N PRO A 309 -20.99 -3.11 -5.49
CA PRO A 309 -19.65 -2.91 -4.95
C PRO A 309 -18.62 -3.92 -5.49
N LEU A 310 -17.34 -3.61 -5.31
CA LEU A 310 -16.26 -4.59 -5.46
C LEU A 310 -16.37 -5.69 -4.38
N GLY A 311 -16.04 -6.93 -4.76
CA GLY A 311 -15.93 -8.05 -3.82
C GLY A 311 -14.67 -7.98 -2.95
N LYS A 312 -14.72 -8.58 -1.76
CA LYS A 312 -13.62 -8.63 -0.78
C LYS A 312 -12.28 -8.99 -1.41
N ASP A 313 -12.23 -10.03 -2.25
CA ASP A 313 -10.99 -10.53 -2.84
C ASP A 313 -10.36 -9.52 -3.81
N THR A 314 -11.16 -8.68 -4.47
CA THR A 314 -10.66 -7.62 -5.36
C THR A 314 -10.09 -6.46 -4.54
N ILE A 315 -10.79 -6.04 -3.47
CA ILE A 315 -10.29 -5.03 -2.53
C ILE A 315 -8.98 -5.50 -1.88
N SER A 316 -8.90 -6.77 -1.48
CA SER A 316 -7.68 -7.40 -0.95
C SER A 316 -6.52 -7.32 -1.95
N ARG A 317 -6.74 -7.72 -3.22
CA ARG A 317 -5.72 -7.64 -4.28
C ARG A 317 -5.26 -6.21 -4.59
N MET A 318 -6.17 -5.22 -4.51
CA MET A 318 -5.82 -3.81 -4.71
C MET A 318 -5.03 -3.24 -3.52
N LEU A 319 -5.48 -3.50 -2.28
CA LEU A 319 -4.87 -2.97 -1.06
C LEU A 319 -3.41 -3.42 -0.90
N THR A 320 -3.12 -4.69 -1.25
CA THR A 320 -1.77 -5.27 -1.30
C THR A 320 -0.73 -4.49 -2.12
N ARG A 321 -1.18 -3.57 -2.98
CA ARG A 321 -0.30 -2.72 -3.81
C ARG A 321 0.18 -1.45 -3.09
N PHE A 322 -0.39 -1.16 -1.92
CA PHE A 322 -0.23 0.07 -1.16
C PHE A 322 -0.01 -0.18 0.35
N SER A 323 -0.04 -1.45 0.78
CA SER A 323 0.16 -1.93 2.16
C SER A 323 1.58 -2.39 2.42
#